data_AF-A0A370FWZ6-F1
#
_entry.id   AF-A0A370FWZ6-F1
#
_cell.length_a   1.000
_cell.length_b   1.000
_cell.length_c   1.000
_cell.angle_alpha   90.00
_cell.angle_beta   90.00
_cell.angle_gamma   90.00
#
_symmetry.space_group_name_H-M   'P 1'
#
loop_
_entity.id
_entity.type
_entity.pdbx_description
1 polymer ?
#
loop_
_entity_poly.entity_id
_entity_poly.type
_entity_poly.pdbx_seq_one_letter_code
_entity_poly.pdbx_strand_id
1 'polypeptide(L)' 'MRGRLRELAQERRRFGYRRLQIRLDREGVAMNHKKLFRLYREEGLSVRKRGGRKRAMGTR' A
#
# COMPACT_ATOMS: atom_id res chain seq x y z
N MET A 1 15.96 5.54 3.93
CA MET A 1 14.58 5.88 3.50
C MET A 1 13.81 4.69 2.89
N ARG A 2 14.33 3.99 1.87
CA ARG A 2 13.61 2.83 1.26
C ARG A 2 13.38 1.66 2.23
N GLY A 3 14.36 1.35 3.09
CA GLY A 3 14.25 0.27 4.08
C GLY A 3 13.07 0.42 5.04
N ARG A 4 12.90 1.62 5.64
CA ARG A 4 11.79 1.91 6.57
C ARG A 4 10.41 1.75 5.94
N LEU A 5 10.29 2.16 4.67
CA LEU A 5 9.05 2.02 3.91
C LEU A 5 8.73 0.55 3.61
N ARG A 6 9.77 -0.24 3.33
CA ARG A 6 9.66 -1.69 3.10
C ARG A 6 9.30 -2.44 4.38
N GLU A 7 9.90 -2.08 5.52
CA GLU A 7 9.53 -2.62 6.85
C GLU A 7 8.07 -2.33 7.19
N LEU A 8 7.65 -1.05 7.11
CA LEU A 8 6.26 -0.67 7.39
C LEU A 8 5.27 -1.36 6.43
N ALA A 9 5.65 -1.52 5.17
CA ALA A 9 4.82 -2.22 4.19
C ALA A 9 4.78 -3.74 4.42
N GLN A 10 5.84 -4.35 4.94
CA GLN A 10 5.86 -5.76 5.34
C GLN A 10 5.05 -6.01 6.61
N GLU A 11 5.22 -5.16 7.63
CA GLU A 11 4.48 -5.24 8.91
C GLU A 11 2.97 -5.14 8.69
N ARG A 12 2.55 -4.35 7.70
CA ARG A 12 1.14 -4.18 7.31
C ARG A 12 0.94 -4.38 5.81
N ARG A 13 1.09 -5.63 5.34
CA ARG A 13 0.96 -6.06 3.93
C ARG A 13 -0.32 -5.65 3.17
N ARG A 14 -1.36 -5.17 3.87
CA ARG A 14 -2.62 -4.68 3.28
C ARG A 14 -2.72 -3.15 3.24
N PHE A 15 -1.75 -2.43 3.77
CA PHE A 15 -1.77 -0.97 3.74
C PHE A 15 -1.36 -0.49 2.34
N GLY A 16 -2.23 0.28 1.72
CA GLY A 16 -1.89 1.06 0.54
C GLY A 16 -1.03 2.27 0.89
N TYR A 17 -0.44 2.92 -0.11
CA TYR A 17 0.42 4.09 0.08
C TYR A 17 -0.24 5.21 0.91
N ARG A 18 -1.55 5.45 0.80
CA ARG A 18 -2.24 6.46 1.62
C ARG A 18 -2.22 6.16 3.12
N ARG A 19 -2.36 4.88 3.52
CA ARG A 19 -2.29 4.51 4.95
C ARG A 19 -0.86 4.52 5.46
N LEU A 20 0.10 4.17 4.61
CA LEU A 20 1.53 4.33 4.90
C LEU A 20 1.88 5.81 5.12
N GLN A 21 1.32 6.73 4.34
CA GLN A 21 1.53 8.17 4.50
C GLN A 21 1.13 8.66 5.89
N ILE A 22 -0.07 8.34 6.36
CA ILE A 22 -0.56 8.76 7.69
C ILE A 22 0.35 8.24 8.81
N ARG A 23 0.89 7.03 8.65
CA ARG A 23 1.79 6.44 9.65
C ARG A 23 3.16 7.10 9.63
N LEU A 24 3.69 7.39 8.44
CA LEU A 24 4.92 8.16 8.26
C LEU A 24 4.78 9.58 8.81
N ASP A 25 3.64 10.24 8.60
CA ASP A 25 3.35 11.56 9.17
C ASP A 25 3.34 11.52 10.70
N ARG A 26 2.83 10.44 11.32
CA ARG A 26 2.90 10.23 12.78
C ARG A 26 4.31 9.95 13.28
N GLU A 27 5.16 9.34 12.47
CA GLU A 27 6.59 9.16 12.76
C GLU A 27 7.42 10.43 12.47
N GLY A 28 6.79 11.53 12.04
CA GLY A 28 7.46 12.80 11.73
C GLY A 28 8.15 12.81 10.36
N VAL A 29 7.97 11.76 9.55
CA VAL A 29 8.53 11.67 8.20
C VAL A 29 7.55 12.28 7.20
N ALA A 30 7.60 13.60 7.07
CA ALA A 30 6.83 14.32 6.06
C ALA A 30 7.39 13.99 4.66
N MET A 31 6.66 13.18 3.88
CA MET A 31 7.04 12.85 2.51
C MET A 31 5.90 13.14 1.55
N ASN A 32 6.22 13.79 0.42
CA ASN A 32 5.22 14.09 -0.60
C ASN A 32 4.54 12.80 -1.07
N HIS A 33 3.21 12.77 -1.03
CA HIS A 33 2.37 11.65 -1.44
C HIS A 33 2.72 11.12 -2.85
N LYS A 34 3.16 12.00 -3.79
CA LYS A 34 3.61 11.60 -5.13
C LYS A 34 4.89 10.78 -5.09
N LYS A 35 5.86 11.17 -4.25
CA LYS A 35 7.14 10.47 -4.08
C LYS A 35 6.93 9.12 -3.39
N LEU A 36 6.07 9.08 -2.37
CA LEU A 36 5.66 7.85 -1.70
C LEU A 36 5.01 6.88 -2.69
N PHE A 37 4.11 7.37 -3.54
CA PHE A 37 3.44 6.54 -4.54
C PHE A 37 4.42 5.96 -5.56
N ARG A 38 5.39 6.73 -6.07
CA ARG A 38 6.42 6.21 -7.00
C ARG A 38 7.26 5.12 -6.34
N LEU A 39 7.77 5.38 -5.14
CA LEU A 39 8.56 4.39 -4.38
C LEU A 39 7.74 3.13 -4.08
N TYR A 40 6.46 3.27 -3.71
CA TYR A 40 5.57 2.15 -3.46
C TYR A 40 5.30 1.28 -4.70
N ARG A 41 5.20 1.92 -5.88
CA ARG A 41 5.08 1.26 -7.18
C ARG A 41 6.39 0.55 -7.58
N GLU A 42 7.52 1.24 -7.46
CA GLU A 42 8.86 0.71 -7.77
C GLU A 42 9.20 -0.51 -6.90
N GLU A 43 8.88 -0.45 -5.60
CA GLU A 43 9.13 -1.55 -4.65
C GLU A 43 8.13 -2.71 -4.78
N GLY A 44 7.16 -2.64 -5.71
CA GLY A 44 6.18 -3.70 -5.94
C GLY A 44 5.24 -3.96 -4.76
N LEU A 45 5.11 -3.00 -3.83
CA LEU A 45 4.35 -3.15 -2.58
C LEU A 45 2.83 -3.13 -2.78
N SER A 46 2.39 -3.06 -4.03
CA SER A 46 0.99 -3.00 -4.40
C SER A 46 0.24 -4.24 -3.92
N VAL A 47 -0.77 -4.02 -3.09
CA VAL A 47 -1.64 -5.10 -2.61
C VAL A 47 -2.37 -5.71 -3.80
N ARG A 48 -2.05 -6.97 -4.14
CA ARG A 48 -2.81 -7.71 -5.16
C ARG A 48 -4.26 -7.84 -4.70
N LYS A 49 -5.19 -7.44 -5.57
CA LYS A 49 -6.61 -7.71 -5.35
C LYS A 49 -6.78 -9.23 -5.27
N ARG A 50 -7.37 -9.72 -4.17
CA ARG A 50 -7.73 -11.14 -4.05
C ARG A 50 -8.72 -11.42 -5.18
N GLY A 51 -8.44 -12.43 -6.01
CA GLY A 51 -9.32 -12.83 -7.11
C GLY A 51 -10.75 -12.89 -6.60
N GLY A 52 -11.64 -12.11 -7.23
CA GLY A 52 -13.03 -12.06 -6.81
C GLY A 52 -13.58 -13.48 -6.77
N ARG A 53 -14.26 -13.84 -5.68
CA ARG A 53 -15.12 -15.03 -5.67
C ARG A 53 -16.02 -14.91 -6.89
N LYS A 54 -16.10 -15.96 -7.73
CA LYS A 54 -17.11 -16.02 -8.79
C LYS A 54 -18.46 -15.83 -8.09
N ARG A 55 -18.96 -14.60 -8.07
CA ARG A 55 -20.35 -14.35 -7.71
C ARG A 55 -21.10 -15.02 -8.84
N ALA A 56 -21.97 -15.97 -8.51
CA ALA A 56 -22.94 -16.44 -9.49
C ALA A 56 -23.60 -15.17 -10.03
N MET A 57 -23.32 -14.81 -11.28
CA MET A 57 -24.18 -13.85 -11.96
C MET A 57 -25.53 -14.53 -11.91
N GLY A 58 -26.47 -13.91 -11.18
CA GLY A 58 -27.75 -14.51 -10.89
C GLY A 58 -28.32 -15.17 -12.14
N THR A 59 -28.75 -16.41 -11.99
CA THR A 59 -29.58 -17.07 -13.00
C THR A 59 -30.79 -16.18 -13.26
N ARG A 60 -30.82 -15.66 -14.49
CA ARG A 60 -31.94 -15.12 -15.28
C ARG A 60 -32.99 -14.30 -14.53
#